data_AF-G0QRF4-F1
#
_entry.id   AF-G0QRF4-F1
#
_cell.length_a   1.000
_cell.length_b   1.000
_cell.length_c   1.000
_cell.angle_alpha   90.00
_cell.angle_beta   90.00
_cell.angle_gamma   90.00
#
_symmetry.space_group_name_H-M   'P 1'
#
loop_
_entity.id
_entity.type
_entity.pdbx_description
1 polymer ?
#
loop_
_entity_poly.entity_id
_entity_poly.type
_entity_poly.pdbx_seq_one_letter_code
_entity_poly.pdbx_strand_id
1 'polypeptide(L)'
;MQVFSSDSKNLATIDQDYAVTLFTIDYKSFDPNNPKEWQFVGKHRVHHAEIKSIAFGESKDENGNKYYKLFSIGADMKLVEYEVIEIDVTKQKETNIKFVDRLKLKAVYPIEQECIPTACICLQKTCLGPTSGGAINKLLILNPNDAQNDYQDKYLAYSTKEKVVGIIKLPLEGNPNQTMGLIAHPGKITSISSTNDGKYFFTSGQDDYCINIWKVNVQALEQIFATNAQEDPFPKLLEGGEDGPTHQNLKNFFYYSQIRSKDEHTTKARKLDDKVPLFAISDMMRSMGYYPTNKEIENMKNEIKFSKYLETGIEVDELDLNILFINHRPAYGIGKSQIEEAFKEITQENAGKGEINIQELKKILTTEGEKMTPEEFDECIKILVGELEEDTPQLINAQTFCEDILGFEDLEGGQKDENEEAQYEDEENEEIDEDN
;
A
#
# COMPACT_ATOMS: atom_id res chain seq x y z
N MET A 1 -10.53 21.73 -6.96
CA MET A 1 -10.33 20.81 -5.82
C MET A 1 -9.63 21.58 -4.70
N GLN A 2 -9.85 21.20 -3.45
CA GLN A 2 -9.20 21.81 -2.28
C GLN A 2 -8.81 20.73 -1.27
N VAL A 3 -7.73 20.96 -0.52
CA VAL A 3 -7.26 20.06 0.54
C VAL A 3 -6.72 20.88 1.71
N PHE A 4 -6.91 20.40 2.93
CA PHE A 4 -6.37 21.01 4.14
C PHE A 4 -5.14 20.22 4.63
N SER A 5 -4.19 20.91 5.28
CA SER A 5 -3.19 20.24 6.11
C SER A 5 -3.86 19.54 7.29
N SER A 6 -3.20 18.56 7.89
CA SER A 6 -3.73 17.81 9.04
C SER A 6 -4.04 18.70 10.25
N ASP A 7 -3.24 19.74 10.48
CA ASP A 7 -3.50 20.74 11.52
C ASP A 7 -4.53 21.81 11.13
N SER A 8 -5.14 21.69 9.95
CA SER A 8 -6.13 22.60 9.38
C SER A 8 -5.66 24.06 9.25
N LYS A 9 -4.35 24.34 9.34
CA LYS A 9 -3.84 25.71 9.19
C LYS A 9 -3.64 26.10 7.73
N ASN A 10 -3.37 25.14 6.86
CA ASN A 10 -3.08 25.37 5.46
C ASN A 10 -4.20 24.83 4.59
N LEU A 11 -4.57 25.58 3.55
CA LEU A 11 -5.56 25.23 2.54
C LEU A 11 -4.92 25.37 1.18
N ALA A 12 -4.75 24.25 0.47
CA ALA A 12 -4.30 24.25 -0.90
C ALA A 12 -5.49 24.11 -1.86
N THR A 13 -5.42 24.81 -2.97
CA THR A 13 -6.45 24.83 -4.01
C THR A 13 -5.80 24.74 -5.39
N ILE A 14 -6.54 24.21 -6.35
CA ILE A 14 -6.17 24.24 -7.77
C ILE A 14 -7.23 24.97 -8.57
N ASP A 15 -6.77 25.72 -9.58
CA ASP A 15 -7.63 26.47 -10.49
C ASP A 15 -7.63 25.90 -11.92
N GLN A 16 -8.48 26.47 -12.77
CA GLN A 16 -8.60 26.12 -14.19
C GLN A 16 -7.37 26.56 -15.00
N ASP A 17 -6.50 27.39 -14.42
CA ASP A 17 -5.27 27.89 -15.01
C ASP A 17 -4.06 26.99 -14.66
N TYR A 18 -4.30 25.75 -14.24
CA TYR A 18 -3.26 24.78 -13.88
C TYR A 18 -2.29 25.29 -12.81
N ALA A 19 -2.80 26.12 -11.90
CA ALA A 19 -2.01 26.67 -10.82
C ALA A 19 -2.44 26.11 -9.47
N VAL A 20 -1.44 25.80 -8.65
CA VAL A 20 -1.58 25.40 -7.25
C VAL A 20 -1.46 26.66 -6.41
N THR A 21 -2.46 26.94 -5.60
CA THR A 21 -2.50 28.09 -4.70
C THR A 21 -2.62 27.63 -3.26
N LEU A 22 -1.79 28.21 -2.38
CA LEU A 22 -1.80 27.94 -0.95
C LEU A 22 -2.32 29.17 -0.18
N PHE A 23 -3.19 28.89 0.79
CA PHE A 23 -3.64 29.81 1.81
C PHE A 23 -3.26 29.28 3.19
N THR A 24 -2.94 30.18 4.12
CA THR A 24 -2.68 29.82 5.52
C THR A 24 -3.48 30.71 6.44
N ILE A 25 -4.07 30.15 7.50
CA ILE A 25 -4.72 30.92 8.54
C ILE A 25 -3.66 31.53 9.48
N ASP A 26 -3.57 32.86 9.49
CA ASP A 26 -2.52 33.56 10.25
C ASP A 26 -3.04 34.91 10.77
N TYR A 27 -2.33 35.48 11.74
CA TYR A 27 -2.60 36.81 12.26
C TYR A 27 -2.41 37.85 11.15
N LYS A 28 -3.38 38.76 11.03
CA LYS A 28 -3.26 39.87 10.08
C LYS A 28 -2.00 40.68 10.36
N SER A 29 -1.20 40.90 9.31
CA SER A 29 0.09 41.58 9.39
C SER A 29 1.09 40.94 10.35
N PHE A 30 0.89 39.68 10.71
CA PHE A 30 1.66 38.95 11.72
C PHE A 30 1.66 39.58 13.12
N ASP A 31 0.66 40.40 13.43
CA ASP A 31 0.51 40.97 14.78
C ASP A 31 -0.39 40.05 15.61
N PRO A 32 0.10 39.42 16.70
CA PRO A 32 -0.71 38.57 17.56
C PRO A 32 -1.95 39.26 18.17
N ASN A 33 -2.01 40.59 18.16
CA ASN A 33 -3.17 41.35 18.64
C ASN A 33 -4.32 41.41 17.62
N ASN A 34 -4.06 41.05 16.35
CA ASN A 34 -5.06 41.05 15.30
C ASN A 34 -5.83 39.72 15.25
N PRO A 35 -7.03 39.68 14.62
CA PRO A 35 -7.69 38.41 14.34
C PRO A 35 -6.90 37.56 13.34
N LYS A 36 -7.04 36.24 13.45
CA LYS A 36 -6.56 35.31 12.42
C LYS A 36 -7.52 35.32 11.23
N GLU A 37 -6.97 35.41 10.03
CA GLU A 37 -7.73 35.33 8.78
C GLU A 37 -6.97 34.49 7.75
N TRP A 38 -7.66 33.99 6.73
CA TRP A 38 -7.02 33.28 5.64
C TRP A 38 -6.19 34.23 4.80
N GLN A 39 -4.88 34.02 4.76
CA GLN A 39 -3.93 34.80 4.01
C GLN A 39 -3.48 34.03 2.77
N PHE A 40 -3.35 34.72 1.64
CA PHE A 40 -2.73 34.15 0.45
C PHE A 40 -1.22 34.04 0.66
N VAL A 41 -0.66 32.84 0.46
CA VAL A 41 0.75 32.59 0.78
C VAL A 41 1.62 32.14 -0.39
N GLY A 42 1.02 31.80 -1.53
CA GLY A 42 1.76 31.53 -2.76
C GLY A 42 0.89 30.89 -3.85
N LYS A 43 1.31 31.07 -5.11
CA LYS A 43 0.67 30.46 -6.28
C LYS A 43 1.73 30.07 -7.30
N HIS A 44 1.68 28.82 -7.76
CA HIS A 44 2.60 28.29 -8.76
C HIS A 44 1.85 27.64 -9.91
N ARG A 45 2.17 28.06 -11.15
CA ARG A 45 1.68 27.42 -12.37
C ARG A 45 2.81 26.59 -12.99
N VAL A 46 2.90 25.33 -12.57
CA VAL A 46 3.96 24.40 -13.03
C VAL A 46 3.42 23.39 -14.03
N HIS A 47 2.13 23.01 -13.90
CA HIS A 47 1.49 22.08 -14.82
C HIS A 47 1.12 22.74 -16.14
N HIS A 48 1.21 21.98 -17.22
CA HIS A 48 0.80 22.39 -18.57
C HIS A 48 -0.54 21.81 -19.02
N ALA A 49 -1.14 20.95 -18.20
CA ALA A 49 -2.45 20.36 -18.39
C ALA A 49 -3.23 20.35 -17.06
N GLU A 50 -4.46 19.85 -17.10
CA GLU A 50 -5.36 19.80 -15.95
C GLU A 50 -4.71 19.14 -14.73
N ILE A 51 -4.72 19.83 -13.59
CA ILE A 51 -4.27 19.25 -12.32
C ILE A 51 -5.36 18.32 -11.83
N LYS A 52 -5.03 17.05 -11.68
CA LYS A 52 -5.97 15.98 -11.32
C LYS A 52 -6.15 15.87 -9.82
N SER A 53 -5.07 16.07 -9.05
CA SER A 53 -5.13 15.97 -7.59
C SER A 53 -4.03 16.79 -6.90
N ILE A 54 -4.29 17.15 -5.65
CA ILE A 54 -3.33 17.75 -4.71
C ILE A 54 -3.41 17.06 -3.36
N ALA A 55 -2.27 16.94 -2.66
CA ALA A 55 -2.22 16.32 -1.33
C ALA A 55 -1.12 16.94 -0.47
N PHE A 56 -1.36 17.05 0.84
CA PHE A 56 -0.33 17.39 1.81
C PHE A 56 0.40 16.12 2.27
N GLY A 57 1.72 16.23 2.45
CA GLY A 57 2.53 15.28 3.21
C GLY A 57 3.15 15.98 4.43
N GLU A 58 3.42 15.22 5.47
CA GLU A 58 4.15 15.67 6.66
C GLU A 58 5.58 15.15 6.63
N SER A 59 6.52 15.91 7.20
CA SER A 59 7.90 15.48 7.46
C SER A 59 8.42 16.20 8.70
N LYS A 60 9.51 15.72 9.29
CA LYS A 60 10.23 16.42 10.37
C LYS A 60 11.61 16.88 9.90
N ASP A 61 12.06 18.03 10.41
CA ASP A 61 13.43 18.51 10.24
C ASP A 61 14.41 17.78 11.20
N GLU A 62 15.72 18.04 11.06
CA GLU A 62 16.76 17.48 11.93
C GLU A 62 16.57 17.84 13.43
N ASN A 63 15.78 18.89 13.72
CA ASN A 63 15.45 19.35 15.06
C ASN A 63 14.12 18.75 15.57
N GLY A 64 13.46 17.89 14.79
CA GLY A 64 12.17 17.28 15.12
C GLY A 64 10.95 18.17 14.91
N ASN A 65 11.09 19.36 14.33
CA ASN A 65 9.97 20.23 14.00
C ASN A 65 9.25 19.69 12.77
N LYS A 66 7.93 19.59 12.86
CA LYS A 66 7.08 19.21 11.72
C LYS A 66 7.07 20.30 10.67
N TYR A 67 7.18 19.92 9.40
CA TYR A 67 6.92 20.79 8.26
C TYR A 67 6.07 20.06 7.22
N TYR A 68 5.32 20.83 6.44
CA TYR A 68 4.44 20.29 5.41
C TYR A 68 5.09 20.34 4.03
N LYS A 69 4.78 19.35 3.22
CA LYS A 69 5.02 19.32 1.78
C LYS A 69 3.67 19.31 1.08
N LEU A 70 3.57 19.98 -0.04
CA LEU A 70 2.39 19.93 -0.90
C LEU A 70 2.79 19.24 -2.20
N PHE A 71 1.95 18.32 -2.66
CA PHE A 71 2.14 17.64 -3.93
C PHE A 71 0.99 17.97 -4.87
N SER A 72 1.29 18.11 -6.15
CA SER A 72 0.29 18.18 -7.21
C SER A 72 0.61 17.22 -8.34
N ILE A 73 -0.42 16.63 -8.92
CA ILE A 73 -0.31 15.71 -10.05
C ILE A 73 -1.21 16.18 -11.18
N GLY A 74 -0.68 16.22 -12.40
CA GLY A 74 -1.40 16.74 -13.56
C GLY A 74 -1.47 15.73 -14.69
N ALA A 75 -2.46 15.90 -15.57
CA ALA A 75 -2.59 15.13 -16.81
C ALA A 75 -1.40 15.31 -17.77
N ASP A 76 -0.49 16.22 -17.46
CA ASP A 76 0.80 16.40 -18.12
C ASP A 76 1.87 15.42 -17.63
N MET A 77 1.47 14.37 -16.90
CA MET A 77 2.34 13.28 -16.42
C MET A 77 3.50 13.82 -15.57
N LYS A 78 3.21 14.84 -14.75
CA LYS A 78 4.16 15.39 -13.78
C LYS A 78 3.59 15.27 -12.38
N LEU A 79 4.45 14.90 -11.45
CA LEU A 79 4.27 15.09 -10.01
C LEU A 79 5.15 16.25 -9.59
N VAL A 80 4.59 17.23 -8.91
CA VAL A 80 5.31 18.42 -8.43
C VAL A 80 5.32 18.42 -6.91
N GLU A 81 6.51 18.54 -6.32
CA GLU A 81 6.71 18.73 -4.88
C GLU A 81 6.92 20.21 -4.60
N TYR A 82 6.16 20.73 -3.64
CA TYR A 82 6.31 22.05 -3.07
C TYR A 82 6.65 21.94 -1.59
N GLU A 83 7.57 22.80 -1.14
CA GLU A 83 7.86 23.01 0.27
C GLU A 83 6.92 24.08 0.82
N VAL A 84 6.32 23.79 1.99
CA VAL A 84 5.44 24.72 2.71
C VAL A 84 6.17 25.26 3.93
N ILE A 85 6.50 26.54 3.90
CA ILE A 85 7.24 27.21 4.97
C ILE A 85 6.26 27.68 6.04
N GLU A 86 6.41 27.12 7.24
CA GLU A 86 5.76 27.64 8.44
C GLU A 86 6.60 28.76 9.06
N ILE A 87 5.94 29.85 9.44
CA ILE A 87 6.57 30.98 10.11
C ILE A 87 6.07 31.01 11.54
N ASP A 88 6.99 30.92 12.50
CA ASP A 88 6.70 31.19 13.90
C ASP A 88 6.71 32.71 14.12
N VAL A 89 5.52 33.29 14.27
CA VAL A 89 5.31 34.73 14.49
C VAL A 89 6.10 35.24 15.71
N THR A 90 6.36 34.37 16.71
CA THR A 90 7.11 34.75 17.91
C THR A 90 8.62 34.90 17.67
N LYS A 91 9.14 34.29 16.61
CA LYS A 91 10.57 34.31 16.22
C LYS A 91 10.88 35.29 15.09
N GLN A 92 9.93 36.13 14.69
CA GLN A 92 10.02 37.02 13.53
C GLN A 92 11.14 38.06 13.52
N LYS A 93 11.87 38.27 14.62
CA LYS A 93 12.96 39.25 14.65
C LYS A 93 14.13 38.88 13.73
N GLU A 94 14.19 37.66 13.21
CA GLU A 94 15.34 37.16 12.43
C GLU A 94 15.07 36.93 10.93
N THR A 95 13.82 36.92 10.45
CA THR A 95 13.52 36.53 9.05
C THR A 95 12.58 37.50 8.34
N ASN A 96 13.09 38.17 7.29
CA ASN A 96 12.37 39.13 6.43
C ASN A 96 11.38 38.45 5.45
N ILE A 97 10.64 37.43 5.89
CA ILE A 97 9.78 36.62 5.00
C ILE A 97 8.44 37.31 4.79
N LYS A 98 8.07 37.55 3.53
CA LYS A 98 6.76 38.10 3.14
C LYS A 98 5.72 36.98 3.08
N PHE A 99 4.45 37.31 3.33
CA PHE A 99 3.31 36.37 3.22
C PHE A 99 3.36 35.49 1.95
N VAL A 100 3.75 36.06 0.81
CA VAL A 100 3.64 35.49 -0.54
C VAL A 100 4.74 34.47 -0.91
N ASP A 101 5.72 34.22 -0.02
CA ASP A 101 6.88 33.36 -0.33
C ASP A 101 6.96 32.10 0.55
N ARG A 102 5.80 31.59 0.99
CA ARG A 102 5.73 30.40 1.86
C ARG A 102 5.44 29.11 1.12
N LEU A 103 5.11 29.17 -0.17
CA LEU A 103 5.01 28.00 -1.03
C LEU A 103 6.18 28.05 -2.01
N LYS A 104 7.14 27.13 -1.89
CA LYS A 104 8.30 27.04 -2.79
C LYS A 104 8.25 25.80 -3.63
N LEU A 105 8.49 25.95 -4.93
CA LEU A 105 8.68 24.80 -5.82
C LEU A 105 9.99 24.10 -5.44
N LYS A 106 9.92 22.81 -5.11
CA LYS A 106 11.08 22.02 -4.70
C LYS A 106 11.56 21.10 -5.81
N ALA A 107 10.66 20.34 -6.42
CA ALA A 107 11.01 19.41 -7.48
C ALA A 107 9.84 19.13 -8.43
N VAL A 108 10.18 18.73 -9.65
CA VAL A 108 9.23 18.27 -10.67
C VAL A 108 9.70 16.92 -11.15
N TYR A 109 8.87 15.90 -10.96
CA TYR A 109 9.14 14.52 -11.32
C TYR A 109 8.26 14.14 -12.52
N PRO A 110 8.83 13.68 -13.64
CA PRO A 110 8.04 12.99 -14.63
C PRO A 110 7.53 11.68 -14.02
N ILE A 111 6.24 11.39 -14.20
CA ILE A 111 5.62 10.12 -13.81
C ILE A 111 5.28 9.29 -15.04
N GLU A 112 4.92 8.03 -14.82
CA GLU A 112 4.59 7.01 -15.83
C GLU A 112 3.82 7.57 -17.03
N GLN A 113 4.34 7.31 -18.24
CA GLN A 113 3.88 7.98 -19.48
C GLN A 113 2.72 7.29 -20.19
N GLU A 114 2.25 6.17 -19.65
CA GLU A 114 1.25 5.32 -20.32
C GLU A 114 -0.17 5.50 -19.73
N CYS A 115 -0.29 6.12 -18.54
CA CYS A 115 -1.57 6.32 -17.87
C CYS A 115 -1.81 7.77 -17.44
N ILE A 116 -3.07 8.21 -17.46
CA ILE A 116 -3.48 9.53 -16.95
C ILE A 116 -3.60 9.44 -15.42
N PRO A 117 -2.83 10.23 -14.65
CA PRO A 117 -2.89 10.17 -13.19
C PRO A 117 -4.27 10.61 -12.69
N THR A 118 -4.87 9.82 -11.80
CA THR A 118 -6.23 10.08 -11.30
C THR A 118 -6.25 10.69 -9.89
N ALA A 119 -5.23 10.38 -9.07
CA ALA A 119 -5.11 10.88 -7.70
C ALA A 119 -3.63 11.00 -7.28
N CYS A 120 -3.35 11.85 -6.28
CA CYS A 120 -2.06 11.93 -5.61
C CYS A 120 -2.27 11.56 -4.15
N ILE A 121 -1.65 10.49 -3.69
CA ILE A 121 -1.72 9.99 -2.32
C ILE A 121 -0.28 9.78 -1.85
N CYS A 122 0.07 10.31 -0.68
CA CYS A 122 1.35 10.03 -0.05
C CYS A 122 1.21 8.71 0.73
N LEU A 123 1.71 7.62 0.15
CA LEU A 123 1.75 6.31 0.79
C LEU A 123 3.03 6.19 1.59
N GLN A 124 2.91 5.95 2.90
CA GLN A 124 4.04 5.83 3.82
C GLN A 124 4.29 4.38 4.25
N LYS A 125 3.29 3.52 4.10
CA LYS A 125 3.33 2.13 4.55
C LYS A 125 2.31 1.29 3.79
N THR A 126 2.70 0.06 3.50
CA THR A 126 1.83 -0.98 2.95
C THR A 126 1.57 -1.98 4.07
N CYS A 127 0.31 -2.28 4.35
CA CYS A 127 -0.06 -3.26 5.38
C CYS A 127 -1.11 -4.19 4.78
N LEU A 128 -0.97 -5.49 5.06
CA LEU A 128 -2.03 -6.43 4.75
C LEU A 128 -3.30 -5.98 5.49
N GLY A 129 -4.39 -5.82 4.73
CA GLY A 129 -5.69 -5.45 5.28
C GLY A 129 -6.30 -6.59 6.09
N PRO A 130 -7.49 -6.37 6.69
CA PRO A 130 -8.26 -7.45 7.30
C PRO A 130 -8.42 -8.59 6.30
N THR A 131 -8.08 -9.80 6.70
CA THR A 131 -8.14 -11.00 5.86
C THR A 131 -9.57 -11.53 5.71
N SER A 132 -10.52 -10.96 6.46
CA SER A 132 -11.92 -11.38 6.49
C SER A 132 -12.80 -10.48 5.64
N GLY A 133 -13.62 -11.07 4.76
CA GLY A 133 -14.71 -10.39 4.07
C GLY A 133 -14.38 -9.76 2.70
N GLY A 134 -13.17 -9.95 2.20
CA GLY A 134 -12.77 -9.51 0.86
C GLY A 134 -12.37 -8.04 0.77
N ALA A 135 -12.39 -7.48 -0.45
CA ALA A 135 -11.85 -6.16 -0.72
C ALA A 135 -12.54 -5.04 0.07
N ILE A 136 -11.73 -4.24 0.79
CA ILE A 136 -12.19 -3.03 1.48
C ILE A 136 -12.69 -2.02 0.46
N ASN A 137 -13.86 -1.44 0.73
CA ASN A 137 -14.46 -0.37 -0.06
C ASN A 137 -14.44 0.99 0.66
N LYS A 138 -14.54 1.00 1.99
CA LYS A 138 -14.55 2.22 2.80
C LYS A 138 -13.69 2.07 4.04
N LEU A 139 -13.01 3.15 4.40
CA LEU A 139 -12.29 3.33 5.65
C LEU A 139 -12.81 4.61 6.33
N LEU A 140 -12.94 4.56 7.65
CA LEU A 140 -13.48 5.65 8.46
C LEU A 140 -12.76 5.71 9.81
N ILE A 141 -12.13 6.84 10.11
CA ILE A 141 -11.53 7.06 11.42
C ILE A 141 -12.65 7.19 12.46
N LEU A 142 -12.55 6.42 13.55
CA LEU A 142 -13.49 6.53 14.66
C LEU A 142 -13.03 7.64 15.60
N ASN A 143 -13.97 8.51 15.99
CA ASN A 143 -13.75 9.61 16.96
C ASN A 143 -12.67 10.64 16.54
N PRO A 144 -12.85 11.37 15.42
CA PRO A 144 -11.84 12.31 14.92
C PRO A 144 -11.60 13.55 15.83
N ASN A 145 -12.42 13.81 16.84
CA ASN A 145 -12.44 15.08 17.60
C ASN A 145 -12.22 14.94 19.13
N ASP A 146 -11.68 13.84 19.62
CA ASP A 146 -11.29 13.64 21.03
C ASP A 146 -10.11 14.52 21.49
N ALA A 147 -10.40 15.75 21.91
CA ALA A 147 -9.43 16.74 22.38
C ALA A 147 -8.50 16.33 23.55
N GLN A 148 -8.71 15.18 24.20
CA GLN A 148 -7.85 14.67 25.28
C GLN A 148 -6.86 13.57 24.83
N ASN A 149 -6.96 13.10 23.59
CA ASN A 149 -6.14 12.01 23.04
C ASN A 149 -6.18 10.70 23.85
N ASP A 150 -7.33 10.38 24.48
CA ASP A 150 -7.52 9.08 25.14
C ASP A 150 -7.85 7.99 24.09
N TYR A 151 -8.47 8.37 22.97
CA TYR A 151 -8.99 7.45 21.94
C TYR A 151 -8.83 7.91 20.47
N GLN A 152 -8.28 9.10 20.22
CA GLN A 152 -8.34 9.79 18.92
C GLN A 152 -7.54 9.11 17.79
N ASP A 153 -6.52 8.32 18.16
CA ASP A 153 -5.56 7.72 17.23
C ASP A 153 -5.54 6.18 17.27
N LYS A 154 -6.59 5.53 17.78
CA LYS A 154 -6.55 4.09 18.08
C LYS A 154 -7.30 3.19 17.13
N TYR A 155 -8.35 3.64 16.45
CA TYR A 155 -9.22 2.73 15.70
C TYR A 155 -9.74 3.28 14.37
N LEU A 156 -9.71 2.43 13.36
CA LEU A 156 -10.22 2.65 12.02
C LEU A 156 -11.35 1.66 11.76
N ALA A 157 -12.54 2.14 11.44
CA ALA A 157 -13.61 1.29 10.93
C ALA A 157 -13.42 1.04 9.44
N TYR A 158 -13.74 -0.17 8.98
CA TYR A 158 -13.75 -0.52 7.57
C TYR A 158 -15.05 -1.20 7.16
N SER A 159 -15.36 -1.13 5.87
CA SER A 159 -16.36 -1.98 5.24
C SER A 159 -15.82 -2.59 3.97
N THR A 160 -16.26 -3.81 3.70
CA THR A 160 -16.00 -4.53 2.47
C THR A 160 -17.07 -4.19 1.42
N LYS A 161 -16.86 -4.60 0.16
CA LYS A 161 -17.89 -4.46 -0.88
C LYS A 161 -19.13 -5.33 -0.61
N GLU A 162 -18.93 -6.45 0.07
CA GLU A 162 -19.95 -7.43 0.36
C GLU A 162 -20.54 -7.20 1.76
N LYS A 163 -20.50 -8.22 2.63
CA LYS A 163 -21.28 -8.30 3.87
C LYS A 163 -20.55 -7.86 5.14
N VAL A 164 -19.23 -7.70 5.09
CA VAL A 164 -18.40 -7.57 6.30
C VAL A 164 -18.06 -6.11 6.60
N VAL A 165 -18.19 -5.74 7.89
CA VAL A 165 -17.61 -4.53 8.48
C VAL A 165 -16.73 -4.89 9.65
N GLY A 166 -15.84 -3.99 10.02
CA GLY A 166 -14.99 -4.24 11.17
C GLY A 166 -14.23 -3.03 11.66
N ILE A 167 -13.36 -3.29 12.62
CA ILE A 167 -12.52 -2.29 13.28
C ILE A 167 -11.08 -2.79 13.25
N ILE A 168 -10.16 -1.88 12.92
CA ILE A 168 -8.71 -2.08 12.88
C ILE A 168 -8.10 -1.17 13.94
N LYS A 169 -7.18 -1.70 14.75
CA LYS A 169 -6.37 -0.87 15.66
C LYS A 169 -5.28 -0.14 14.89
N LEU A 170 -5.07 1.11 15.25
CA LEU A 170 -3.98 1.96 14.76
C LEU A 170 -2.81 1.92 15.77
N PRO A 171 -1.56 2.06 15.31
CA PRO A 171 -1.14 2.27 13.92
C PRO A 171 -1.38 1.04 13.03
N LEU A 172 -1.50 1.24 11.71
CA LEU A 172 -1.66 0.13 10.78
C LEU A 172 -0.37 -0.70 10.75
N GLU A 173 -0.42 -1.90 11.31
CA GLU A 173 0.71 -2.83 11.37
C GLU A 173 0.52 -4.07 10.50
N GLY A 174 -0.68 -4.29 9.96
CA GLY A 174 -1.04 -5.53 9.26
C GLY A 174 -1.20 -6.74 10.19
N ASN A 175 -1.22 -6.51 11.50
CA ASN A 175 -1.39 -7.55 12.51
C ASN A 175 -2.86 -8.03 12.52
N PRO A 176 -3.16 -9.31 12.21
CA PRO A 176 -4.52 -9.82 12.17
C PRO A 176 -5.19 -9.81 13.56
N ASN A 177 -4.41 -9.99 14.64
CA ASN A 177 -4.91 -9.92 16.02
C ASN A 177 -5.34 -8.52 16.44
N GLN A 178 -5.01 -7.49 15.67
CA GLN A 178 -5.41 -6.10 15.89
C GLN A 178 -6.59 -5.68 15.02
N THR A 179 -7.23 -6.65 14.36
CA THR A 179 -8.39 -6.43 13.51
C THR A 179 -9.55 -7.29 13.99
N MET A 180 -10.77 -6.79 13.80
CA MET A 180 -11.96 -7.60 13.94
C MET A 180 -12.88 -7.37 12.75
N GLY A 181 -13.71 -8.35 12.43
CA GLY A 181 -14.73 -8.26 11.39
C GLY A 181 -15.99 -9.00 11.83
N LEU A 182 -17.15 -8.55 11.36
CA LEU A 182 -18.42 -9.22 11.54
C LEU A 182 -19.29 -9.04 10.28
N ILE A 183 -20.25 -9.95 10.11
CA ILE A 183 -21.26 -9.85 9.05
C ILE A 183 -22.28 -8.80 9.49
N ALA A 184 -22.31 -7.66 8.81
CA ALA A 184 -23.24 -6.57 9.13
C ALA A 184 -24.53 -6.61 8.31
N HIS A 185 -24.48 -7.11 7.08
CA HIS A 185 -25.61 -7.16 6.17
C HIS A 185 -25.60 -8.52 5.43
N PRO A 186 -26.73 -9.05 4.93
CA PRO A 186 -26.75 -10.29 4.15
C PRO A 186 -26.21 -10.11 2.72
N GLY A 187 -25.96 -8.87 2.30
CA GLY A 187 -25.45 -8.52 0.97
C GLY A 187 -24.54 -7.28 1.02
N LYS A 188 -24.51 -6.51 -0.07
CA LYS A 188 -23.55 -5.42 -0.26
C LYS A 188 -23.74 -4.25 0.69
N ILE A 189 -22.63 -3.73 1.20
CA ILE A 189 -22.60 -2.51 2.02
C ILE A 189 -22.33 -1.30 1.13
N THR A 190 -23.23 -0.32 1.18
CA THR A 190 -23.13 0.90 0.35
C THR A 190 -22.34 2.01 1.03
N SER A 191 -22.53 2.18 2.34
CA SER A 191 -21.92 3.27 3.10
C SER A 191 -21.80 2.96 4.58
N ILE A 192 -20.80 3.57 5.20
CA ILE A 192 -20.55 3.56 6.63
C ILE A 192 -20.37 4.99 7.15
N SER A 193 -20.80 5.23 8.39
CA SER A 193 -20.63 6.52 9.07
C SER A 193 -20.51 6.33 10.58
N SER A 194 -19.96 7.30 11.29
CA SER A 194 -19.78 7.23 12.75
C SER A 194 -20.28 8.50 13.41
N THR A 195 -20.68 8.39 14.67
CA THR A 195 -20.88 9.58 15.51
C THR A 195 -19.56 10.28 15.75
N ASN A 196 -19.62 11.58 16.03
CA ASN A 196 -18.42 12.38 16.30
C ASN A 196 -17.59 11.88 17.48
N ASP A 197 -18.24 11.21 18.46
CA ASP A 197 -17.60 10.60 19.62
C ASP A 197 -17.17 9.13 19.39
N GLY A 198 -17.39 8.59 18.19
CA GLY A 198 -17.04 7.21 17.79
C GLY A 198 -17.76 6.09 18.54
N LYS A 199 -18.71 6.40 19.44
CA LYS A 199 -19.42 5.39 20.23
C LYS A 199 -20.44 4.60 19.43
N TYR A 200 -20.99 5.22 18.39
CA TYR A 200 -21.91 4.56 17.48
C TYR A 200 -21.40 4.61 16.06
N PHE A 201 -21.65 3.52 15.36
CA PHE A 201 -21.25 3.30 13.98
C PHE A 201 -22.47 2.81 13.20
N PHE A 202 -22.65 3.32 11.99
CA PHE A 202 -23.82 3.08 11.15
C PHE A 202 -23.36 2.39 9.86
N THR A 203 -24.14 1.41 9.43
CA THR A 203 -23.93 0.70 8.17
C THR A 203 -25.24 0.68 7.38
N SER A 204 -25.14 0.76 6.05
CA SER A 204 -26.29 0.74 5.16
C SER A 204 -26.13 -0.33 4.09
N GLY A 205 -27.06 -1.28 4.05
CA GLY A 205 -27.07 -2.36 3.08
C GLY A 205 -27.83 -1.97 1.81
N GLN A 206 -27.38 -2.53 0.68
CA GLN A 206 -27.97 -2.26 -0.62
C GLN A 206 -29.27 -3.05 -0.83
N ASP A 207 -29.19 -4.36 -0.64
CA ASP A 207 -30.24 -5.30 -1.04
C ASP A 207 -31.22 -5.63 0.09
N ASP A 208 -30.82 -5.38 1.34
CA ASP A 208 -31.66 -5.61 2.51
C ASP A 208 -32.46 -4.37 2.94
N TYR A 209 -32.19 -3.21 2.32
CA TYR A 209 -32.79 -1.92 2.63
C TYR A 209 -32.74 -1.53 4.12
N CYS A 210 -31.77 -2.08 4.87
CA CYS A 210 -31.63 -1.86 6.30
C CYS A 210 -30.48 -0.91 6.62
N ILE A 211 -30.64 -0.17 7.71
CA ILE A 211 -29.56 0.59 8.35
C ILE A 211 -29.32 -0.04 9.72
N ASN A 212 -28.13 -0.57 9.94
CA ASN A 212 -27.74 -1.13 11.22
C ASN A 212 -26.96 -0.11 12.04
N ILE A 213 -27.22 -0.11 13.35
CA ILE A 213 -26.60 0.78 14.31
C ILE A 213 -25.82 -0.08 15.29
N TRP A 214 -24.51 0.16 15.34
CA TRP A 214 -23.55 -0.58 16.13
C TRP A 214 -23.06 0.27 17.27
N LYS A 215 -22.95 -0.30 18.47
CA LYS A 215 -22.32 0.34 19.62
C LYS A 215 -20.90 -0.18 19.74
N VAL A 216 -19.93 0.73 19.70
CA VAL A 216 -18.50 0.38 19.80
C VAL A 216 -18.10 0.34 21.27
N ASN A 217 -17.66 -0.82 21.76
CA ASN A 217 -17.12 -0.99 23.10
C ASN A 217 -15.60 -1.07 23.06
N VAL A 218 -14.94 0.07 23.23
CA VAL A 218 -13.48 0.18 23.15
C VAL A 218 -12.78 -0.62 24.26
N GLN A 219 -13.35 -0.71 25.46
CA GLN A 219 -12.74 -1.47 26.55
C GLN A 219 -12.66 -2.97 26.24
N ALA A 220 -13.70 -3.51 25.61
CA ALA A 220 -13.71 -4.90 25.17
C ALA A 220 -12.69 -5.14 24.05
N LEU A 221 -12.58 -4.20 23.08
CA LEU A 221 -11.57 -4.27 22.02
C LEU A 221 -10.15 -4.30 22.58
N GLU A 222 -9.82 -3.42 23.53
CA GLU A 222 -8.48 -3.42 24.15
C GLU A 222 -8.17 -4.73 24.88
N GLN A 223 -9.16 -5.36 25.53
CA GLN A 223 -8.98 -6.67 26.18
C GLN A 223 -8.72 -7.78 25.16
N ILE A 224 -9.50 -7.82 24.07
CA ILE A 224 -9.30 -8.79 22.98
C ILE A 224 -7.90 -8.62 22.39
N PHE A 225 -7.53 -7.39 22.05
CA PHE A 225 -6.23 -7.08 21.44
C PHE A 225 -5.04 -7.27 22.40
N ALA A 226 -5.25 -7.21 23.71
CA ALA A 226 -4.21 -7.47 24.72
C ALA A 226 -3.96 -8.97 24.95
N THR A 227 -4.93 -9.84 24.66
CA THR A 227 -4.86 -11.27 25.02
C THR A 227 -3.74 -12.00 24.27
N ASN A 228 -3.40 -11.56 23.05
CA ASN A 228 -2.36 -12.17 22.20
C ASN A 228 -1.16 -11.24 21.94
N ALA A 229 -0.86 -10.32 22.87
CA ALA A 229 0.15 -9.27 22.63
C ALA A 229 1.61 -9.77 22.50
N GLN A 230 1.90 -11.00 22.95
CA GLN A 230 3.26 -11.57 22.95
C GLN A 230 3.49 -12.62 21.84
N GLU A 231 2.43 -13.06 21.17
CA GLU A 231 2.54 -14.06 20.10
C GLU A 231 2.77 -13.35 18.76
N ASP A 232 3.76 -13.79 17.98
CA ASP A 232 3.96 -13.32 16.62
C ASP A 232 2.85 -13.91 15.72
N PRO A 233 1.92 -13.08 15.20
CA PRO A 233 0.78 -13.58 14.43
C PRO A 233 1.11 -13.79 12.95
N PHE A 234 2.24 -13.24 12.49
CA PHE A 234 2.60 -13.21 11.08
C PHE A 234 2.87 -14.60 10.48
N PRO A 235 3.54 -15.54 11.17
CA PRO A 235 3.73 -16.90 10.65
C PRO A 235 2.42 -17.64 10.35
N LYS A 236 1.34 -17.36 11.10
CA LYS A 236 0.02 -17.98 10.88
C LYS A 236 -0.65 -17.53 9.58
N LEU A 237 -0.22 -16.39 9.02
CA LEU A 237 -0.72 -15.88 7.74
C LEU A 237 -0.02 -16.53 6.54
N LEU A 238 1.08 -17.24 6.76
CA LEU A 238 1.78 -17.98 5.71
C LEU A 238 1.08 -19.31 5.45
N GLU A 239 1.16 -19.78 4.20
CA GLU A 239 0.69 -21.11 3.84
C GLU A 239 1.43 -22.19 4.65
N GLY A 240 0.66 -23.02 5.35
CA GLY A 240 1.18 -24.03 6.27
C GLY A 240 1.50 -23.53 7.68
N GLY A 241 1.26 -22.25 7.99
CA GLY A 241 1.44 -21.67 9.32
C GLY A 241 2.90 -21.63 9.80
N GLU A 242 3.08 -21.60 11.12
CA GLU A 242 4.40 -21.45 11.74
C GLU A 242 5.35 -22.63 11.45
N ASP A 243 4.84 -23.85 11.36
CA ASP A 243 5.67 -25.02 11.02
C ASP A 243 5.70 -25.33 9.52
N GLY A 244 5.08 -24.47 8.71
CA GLY A 244 4.95 -24.65 7.27
C GLY A 244 6.28 -24.52 6.51
N PRO A 245 6.39 -25.14 5.33
CA PRO A 245 7.60 -25.07 4.49
C PRO A 245 7.90 -23.63 4.07
N THR A 246 6.86 -22.81 3.84
CA THR A 246 7.00 -21.40 3.46
C THR A 246 7.69 -20.58 4.55
N HIS A 247 7.29 -20.76 5.82
CA HIS A 247 7.92 -20.05 6.93
C HIS A 247 9.37 -20.51 7.16
N GLN A 248 9.64 -21.81 7.04
CA GLN A 248 11.01 -22.34 7.14
C GLN A 248 11.91 -21.81 6.03
N ASN A 249 11.41 -21.75 4.79
CA ASN A 249 12.13 -21.18 3.66
C ASN A 249 12.41 -19.70 3.89
N LEU A 250 11.43 -18.93 4.37
CA LEU A 250 11.60 -17.51 4.70
C LEU A 250 12.72 -17.32 5.73
N LYS A 251 12.72 -18.10 6.82
CA LYS A 251 13.80 -18.11 7.83
C LYS A 251 15.15 -18.47 7.22
N ASN A 252 15.21 -19.49 6.37
CA ASN A 252 16.46 -19.92 5.72
C ASN A 252 17.04 -18.84 4.80
N PHE A 253 16.21 -18.22 3.96
CA PHE A 253 16.65 -17.13 3.07
C PHE A 253 17.03 -15.87 3.84
N PHE A 254 16.35 -15.59 4.95
CA PHE A 254 16.70 -14.52 5.87
C PHE A 254 18.12 -14.71 6.41
N TYR A 255 18.42 -15.88 6.99
CA TYR A 255 19.75 -16.19 7.50
C TYR A 255 20.81 -16.24 6.39
N TYR A 256 20.47 -16.79 5.23
CA TYR A 256 21.37 -16.82 4.08
C TYR A 256 21.76 -15.41 3.63
N SER A 257 20.78 -14.50 3.53
CA SER A 257 21.01 -13.10 3.18
C SER A 257 21.94 -12.39 4.17
N GLN A 258 21.83 -12.69 5.46
CA GLN A 258 22.73 -12.15 6.49
C GLN A 258 24.15 -12.70 6.39
N ILE A 259 24.31 -13.96 6.00
CA ILE A 259 25.63 -14.55 5.80
C ILE A 259 26.30 -13.90 4.58
N ARG A 260 25.56 -13.75 3.49
CA ARG A 260 26.04 -13.13 2.24
C ARG A 260 26.45 -11.67 2.45
N SER A 261 25.71 -10.91 3.27
CA SER A 261 26.05 -9.51 3.58
C SER A 261 27.34 -9.34 4.38
N LYS A 262 27.77 -10.37 5.13
CA LYS A 262 28.97 -10.38 5.98
C LYS A 262 30.17 -11.09 5.34
N ASP A 263 30.15 -11.25 4.02
CA ASP A 263 31.12 -11.99 3.20
C ASP A 263 31.10 -13.52 3.45
N GLU A 264 30.89 -14.27 2.39
CA GLU A 264 30.80 -15.74 2.41
C GLU A 264 32.13 -16.38 2.85
N HIS A 265 33.26 -15.70 2.60
CA HIS A 265 34.60 -16.23 2.84
C HIS A 265 35.18 -15.90 4.23
N THR A 266 34.42 -15.22 5.10
CA THR A 266 34.91 -14.90 6.45
C THR A 266 34.94 -16.12 7.37
N THR A 267 36.02 -16.25 8.14
CA THR A 267 36.18 -17.29 9.18
C THR A 267 35.86 -16.78 10.59
N LYS A 268 35.46 -15.50 10.72
CA LYS A 268 35.07 -14.90 12.00
C LYS A 268 33.68 -15.38 12.43
N ALA A 269 33.48 -15.53 13.74
CA ALA A 269 32.16 -15.79 14.30
C ALA A 269 31.20 -14.66 13.91
N ARG A 270 30.13 -15.02 13.19
CA ARG A 270 29.11 -14.07 12.74
C ARG A 270 28.14 -13.82 13.89
N LYS A 271 27.87 -12.56 14.21
CA LYS A 271 26.69 -12.20 15.01
C LYS A 271 25.54 -12.05 14.03
N LEU A 272 24.50 -12.86 14.16
CA LEU A 272 23.25 -12.66 13.45
C LEU A 272 22.50 -11.57 14.24
N ASP A 273 22.32 -10.42 13.62
CA ASP A 273 21.38 -9.39 14.03
C ASP A 273 20.01 -9.76 13.44
N ASP A 274 18.88 -9.37 14.02
CA ASP A 274 17.55 -9.68 13.45
C ASP A 274 17.20 -8.76 12.27
N LYS A 275 18.15 -8.53 11.36
CA LYS A 275 18.05 -7.50 10.31
C LYS A 275 18.64 -7.95 8.99
N VAL A 276 18.10 -7.45 7.89
CA VAL A 276 18.62 -7.74 6.53
C VAL A 276 18.82 -6.44 5.75
N PRO A 277 19.90 -6.34 4.95
CA PRO A 277 20.17 -5.17 4.12
C PRO A 277 19.19 -5.03 2.96
N LEU A 278 18.92 -3.78 2.56
CA LEU A 278 17.97 -3.44 1.49
C LEU A 278 18.27 -4.09 0.13
N PHE A 279 19.53 -4.36 -0.19
CA PHE A 279 19.88 -4.96 -1.49
C PHE A 279 19.41 -6.42 -1.61
N ALA A 280 19.21 -7.12 -0.50
CA ALA A 280 18.81 -8.53 -0.49
C ALA A 280 17.29 -8.72 -0.70
N ILE A 281 16.49 -7.65 -0.63
CA ILE A 281 15.02 -7.71 -0.72
C ILE A 281 14.58 -8.31 -2.07
N SER A 282 15.20 -7.89 -3.18
CA SER A 282 14.83 -8.40 -4.51
C SER A 282 15.03 -9.89 -4.63
N ASP A 283 16.22 -10.36 -4.24
CA ASP A 283 16.61 -11.75 -4.36
C ASP A 283 15.73 -12.62 -3.45
N MET A 284 15.43 -12.12 -2.24
CA MET A 284 14.62 -12.85 -1.27
C MET A 284 13.15 -12.98 -1.71
N MET A 285 12.52 -11.89 -2.16
CA MET A 285 11.13 -11.93 -2.66
C MET A 285 11.00 -12.93 -3.82
N ARG A 286 11.93 -12.86 -4.79
CA ARG A 286 11.97 -13.75 -5.96
C ARG A 286 12.23 -15.20 -5.58
N SER A 287 13.09 -15.45 -4.60
CA SER A 287 13.37 -16.80 -4.09
C SER A 287 12.18 -17.43 -3.37
N MET A 288 11.29 -16.60 -2.83
CA MET A 288 10.04 -17.02 -2.18
C MET A 288 8.87 -17.21 -3.18
N GLY A 289 9.12 -17.05 -4.49
CA GLY A 289 8.11 -17.20 -5.54
C GLY A 289 7.26 -15.94 -5.77
N TYR A 290 7.62 -14.80 -5.20
CA TYR A 290 7.03 -13.51 -5.54
C TYR A 290 7.97 -12.72 -6.45
N TYR A 291 7.51 -12.35 -7.63
CA TYR A 291 8.33 -11.67 -8.65
C TYR A 291 7.91 -10.21 -8.81
N PRO A 292 8.26 -9.32 -7.87
CA PRO A 292 7.95 -7.90 -7.97
C PRO A 292 8.75 -7.23 -9.10
N THR A 293 8.12 -6.24 -9.70
CA THR A 293 8.73 -5.27 -10.62
C THR A 293 9.85 -4.50 -9.91
N ASN A 294 10.80 -3.96 -10.67
CA ASN A 294 11.85 -3.08 -10.16
C ASN A 294 11.24 -1.86 -9.48
N LYS A 295 10.13 -1.33 -9.98
CA LYS A 295 9.41 -0.23 -9.34
C LYS A 295 8.84 -0.61 -7.98
N GLU A 296 8.23 -1.78 -7.86
CA GLU A 296 7.75 -2.30 -6.57
C GLU A 296 8.90 -2.54 -5.60
N ILE A 297 10.03 -3.07 -6.08
CA ILE A 297 11.24 -3.21 -5.26
C ILE A 297 11.76 -1.86 -4.77
N GLU A 298 11.78 -0.82 -5.62
CA GLU A 298 12.12 0.53 -5.18
C GLU A 298 11.13 1.06 -4.14
N ASN A 299 9.83 0.85 -4.35
CA ASN A 299 8.80 1.26 -3.41
C ASN A 299 8.97 0.57 -2.05
N MET A 300 9.21 -0.74 -2.02
CA MET A 300 9.51 -1.50 -0.80
C MET A 300 10.77 -0.97 -0.10
N LYS A 301 11.84 -0.69 -0.85
CA LYS A 301 13.06 -0.10 -0.30
C LYS A 301 12.80 1.29 0.30
N ASN A 302 12.01 2.12 -0.38
CA ASN A 302 11.65 3.45 0.11
C ASN A 302 10.76 3.37 1.35
N GLU A 303 9.79 2.45 1.37
CA GLU A 303 8.95 2.18 2.54
C GLU A 303 9.81 1.85 3.77
N ILE A 304 10.84 1.02 3.60
CA ILE A 304 11.76 0.67 4.69
C ILE A 304 12.62 1.87 5.10
N LYS A 305 13.24 2.54 4.12
CA LYS A 305 14.10 3.71 4.36
C LYS A 305 13.39 4.79 5.16
N PHE A 306 12.13 5.04 4.83
CA PHE A 306 11.34 6.09 5.43
C PHE A 306 10.42 5.61 6.56
N SER A 307 10.46 4.31 6.92
CA SER A 307 9.59 3.69 7.93
C SER A 307 9.57 4.42 9.28
N LYS A 308 10.71 4.95 9.73
CA LYS A 308 10.85 5.74 10.96
C LYS A 308 11.20 7.20 10.72
N TYR A 309 11.35 7.61 9.46
CA TYR A 309 11.90 8.93 9.11
C TYR A 309 11.03 10.08 9.62
N LEU A 310 9.70 9.90 9.63
CA LEU A 310 8.78 10.91 10.17
C LEU A 310 8.87 11.05 11.69
N GLU A 311 9.31 10.01 12.40
CA GLU A 311 9.44 10.04 13.85
C GLU A 311 10.81 10.53 14.28
N THR A 312 11.86 10.00 13.65
CA THR A 312 13.25 10.13 14.05
C THR A 312 14.08 11.07 13.17
N GLY A 313 13.62 11.40 11.95
CA GLY A 313 14.40 12.13 10.96
C GLY A 313 15.55 11.33 10.34
N ILE A 314 15.67 10.04 10.66
CA ILE A 314 16.80 9.19 10.27
C ILE A 314 16.31 8.12 9.30
N GLU A 315 17.04 7.97 8.18
CA GLU A 315 16.83 6.90 7.21
C GLU A 315 17.27 5.55 7.80
N VAL A 316 16.50 4.50 7.51
CA VAL A 316 16.76 3.15 8.01
C VAL A 316 17.17 2.23 6.86
N ASP A 317 18.38 1.67 6.93
CA ASP A 317 18.90 0.78 5.88
C ASP A 317 18.72 -0.73 6.19
N GLU A 318 18.00 -1.07 7.25
CA GLU A 318 17.86 -2.43 7.74
C GLU A 318 16.50 -2.66 8.44
N LEU A 319 15.77 -3.73 8.07
CA LEU A 319 14.45 -4.04 8.65
C LEU A 319 14.29 -5.53 8.99
N ASP A 320 13.31 -5.79 9.86
CA ASP A 320 12.64 -7.07 10.07
C ASP A 320 11.75 -7.41 8.86
N LEU A 321 11.99 -8.58 8.27
CA LEU A 321 11.50 -8.95 6.95
C LEU A 321 10.16 -9.68 6.93
N ASN A 322 9.77 -10.31 8.05
CA ASN A 322 8.57 -11.16 8.07
C ASN A 322 7.32 -10.35 7.68
N ILE A 323 7.24 -9.11 8.17
CA ILE A 323 6.14 -8.18 7.90
C ILE A 323 6.16 -7.70 6.44
N LEU A 324 7.35 -7.44 5.88
CA LEU A 324 7.45 -6.91 4.51
C LEU A 324 6.98 -7.93 3.46
N PHE A 325 7.42 -9.19 3.59
CA PHE A 325 6.99 -10.24 2.66
C PHE A 325 5.48 -10.43 2.72
N ILE A 326 4.90 -10.53 3.91
CA ILE A 326 3.45 -10.74 4.08
C ILE A 326 2.64 -9.56 3.56
N ASN A 327 3.09 -8.33 3.76
CA ASN A 327 2.36 -7.14 3.33
C ASN A 327 2.39 -6.91 1.82
N HIS A 328 3.48 -7.29 1.15
CA HIS A 328 3.66 -7.06 -0.29
C HIS A 328 3.36 -8.30 -1.14
N ARG A 329 3.27 -9.49 -0.55
CA ARG A 329 2.88 -10.70 -1.28
C ARG A 329 1.48 -10.49 -1.85
N PRO A 330 1.26 -10.73 -3.15
CA PRO A 330 -0.06 -10.59 -3.74
C PRO A 330 -1.00 -11.62 -3.10
N ALA A 331 -2.21 -11.17 -2.77
CA ALA A 331 -3.23 -12.04 -2.18
C ALA A 331 -3.66 -13.18 -3.13
N TYR A 332 -3.51 -12.95 -4.43
CA TYR A 332 -3.81 -13.90 -5.50
C TYR A 332 -2.61 -13.98 -6.45
N GLY A 333 -2.24 -15.19 -6.86
CA GLY A 333 -1.23 -15.38 -7.90
C GLY A 333 -1.71 -14.93 -9.28
N ILE A 334 -0.80 -14.88 -10.25
CA ILE A 334 -1.15 -14.59 -11.64
C ILE A 334 -1.93 -15.78 -12.22
N GLY A 335 -3.21 -15.57 -12.53
CA GLY A 335 -4.09 -16.58 -13.11
C GLY A 335 -4.13 -16.57 -14.64
N LYS A 336 -4.60 -17.66 -15.24
CA LYS A 336 -4.79 -17.78 -16.71
C LYS A 336 -5.64 -16.64 -17.28
N SER A 337 -6.71 -16.24 -16.57
CA SER A 337 -7.56 -15.12 -16.99
C SER A 337 -6.82 -13.78 -17.10
N GLN A 338 -5.83 -13.52 -16.22
CA GLN A 338 -5.06 -12.28 -16.27
C GLN A 338 -4.08 -12.27 -17.44
N ILE A 339 -3.50 -13.44 -17.75
CA ILE A 339 -2.65 -13.62 -18.92
C ILE A 339 -3.47 -13.42 -20.21
N GLU A 340 -4.68 -13.97 -20.27
CA GLU A 340 -5.60 -13.74 -21.39
C GLU A 340 -5.95 -12.26 -21.59
N GLU A 341 -6.19 -11.52 -20.49
CA GLU A 341 -6.47 -10.09 -20.55
C GLU A 341 -5.25 -9.30 -21.05
N ALA A 342 -4.05 -9.62 -20.56
CA ALA A 342 -2.81 -8.99 -21.03
C ALA A 342 -2.56 -9.24 -22.53
N PHE A 343 -2.78 -10.47 -23.02
CA PHE A 343 -2.65 -10.77 -24.45
C PHE A 343 -3.69 -10.03 -25.30
N LYS A 344 -4.91 -9.83 -24.79
CA LYS A 344 -5.92 -9.01 -25.47
C LYS A 344 -5.46 -7.57 -25.60
N GLU A 345 -4.81 -7.00 -24.58
CA GLU A 345 -4.27 -5.64 -24.62
C GLU A 345 -3.10 -5.51 -25.60
N ILE A 346 -2.12 -6.42 -25.53
CA ILE A 346 -0.93 -6.40 -26.38
C ILE A 346 -1.29 -6.60 -27.87
N THR A 347 -2.36 -7.35 -28.17
CA THR A 347 -2.77 -7.66 -29.56
C THR A 347 -3.85 -6.74 -30.12
N GLN A 348 -4.20 -5.64 -29.44
CA GLN A 348 -5.24 -4.71 -29.90
C GLN A 348 -4.95 -4.15 -31.30
N GLU A 349 -3.69 -3.88 -31.64
CA GLU A 349 -3.30 -3.38 -32.97
C GLU A 349 -3.38 -4.45 -34.08
N ASN A 350 -3.30 -5.74 -33.71
CA ASN A 350 -3.33 -6.89 -34.63
C ASN A 350 -4.75 -7.43 -34.88
N ALA A 351 -5.74 -6.52 -34.98
CA ALA A 351 -7.15 -6.82 -35.26
C ALA A 351 -7.85 -7.77 -34.26
N GLY A 352 -7.35 -7.87 -33.02
CA GLY A 352 -8.01 -8.60 -31.94
C GLY A 352 -8.03 -10.12 -32.09
N LYS A 353 -7.08 -10.69 -32.83
CA LYS A 353 -6.94 -12.16 -32.97
C LYS A 353 -6.38 -12.85 -31.72
N GLY A 354 -5.86 -12.11 -30.74
CA GLY A 354 -5.29 -12.68 -29.52
C GLY A 354 -3.97 -13.44 -29.73
N GLU A 355 -3.33 -13.23 -30.88
CA GLU A 355 -2.10 -13.90 -31.30
C GLU A 355 -1.00 -12.88 -31.61
N ILE A 356 0.22 -13.17 -31.20
CA ILE A 356 1.42 -12.35 -31.45
C ILE A 356 2.58 -13.22 -31.92
N ASN A 357 3.45 -12.67 -32.77
CA ASN A 357 4.67 -13.36 -33.16
C ASN A 357 5.71 -13.30 -32.01
N ILE A 358 6.47 -14.37 -31.77
CA ILE A 358 7.50 -14.38 -30.71
C ILE A 358 8.55 -13.27 -30.86
N GLN A 359 8.89 -12.86 -32.09
CA GLN A 359 9.81 -11.75 -32.35
C GLN A 359 9.19 -10.40 -32.02
N GLU A 360 7.87 -10.27 -32.20
CA GLU A 360 7.12 -9.08 -31.82
C GLU A 360 6.97 -9.00 -30.29
N LEU A 361 6.71 -10.13 -29.62
CA LEU A 361 6.74 -10.23 -28.16
C LEU A 361 8.13 -9.86 -27.60
N LYS A 362 9.21 -10.39 -28.20
CA LYS A 362 10.60 -10.01 -27.85
C LYS A 362 10.82 -8.51 -28.00
N LYS A 363 10.31 -7.91 -29.08
CA LYS A 363 10.41 -6.46 -29.29
C LYS A 363 9.70 -5.71 -28.17
N ILE A 364 8.45 -6.06 -27.85
CA ILE A 364 7.66 -5.39 -26.80
C ILE A 364 8.39 -5.47 -25.45
N LEU A 365 8.79 -6.66 -25.01
CA LEU A 365 9.47 -6.87 -23.73
C LEU A 365 10.86 -6.21 -23.63
N THR A 366 11.49 -5.91 -24.76
CA THR A 366 12.78 -5.20 -24.79
C THR A 366 12.63 -3.69 -25.00
N THR A 367 11.46 -3.18 -25.40
CA THR A 367 11.25 -1.76 -25.69
C THR A 367 10.33 -1.04 -24.71
N GLU A 368 9.36 -1.72 -24.13
CA GLU A 368 8.27 -1.16 -23.32
C GLU A 368 8.39 -1.59 -21.84
N GLY A 369 7.77 -0.82 -20.94
CA GLY A 369 7.77 -1.11 -19.50
C GLY A 369 9.17 -1.28 -18.87
N GLU A 370 9.27 -2.28 -17.99
CA GLU A 370 10.54 -2.70 -17.39
C GLU A 370 11.31 -3.63 -18.34
N LYS A 371 12.08 -2.99 -19.20
CA LYS A 371 12.79 -3.62 -20.31
C LYS A 371 13.75 -4.68 -19.83
N MET A 372 13.67 -5.85 -20.43
CA MET A 372 14.75 -6.84 -20.39
C MET A 372 15.71 -6.64 -21.55
N THR A 373 16.94 -7.12 -21.39
CA THR A 373 17.91 -7.16 -22.48
C THR A 373 17.55 -8.28 -23.48
N PRO A 374 17.92 -8.15 -24.77
CA PRO A 374 17.73 -9.22 -25.74
C PRO A 374 18.37 -10.54 -25.32
N GLU A 375 19.53 -10.47 -24.66
CA GLU A 375 20.25 -11.61 -24.14
C GLU A 375 19.50 -12.30 -23.00
N GLU A 376 18.94 -11.53 -22.06
CA GLU A 376 18.09 -12.06 -20.98
C GLU A 376 16.85 -12.76 -21.54
N PHE A 377 16.20 -12.19 -22.56
CA PHE A 377 15.04 -12.82 -23.19
C PHE A 377 15.40 -14.19 -23.80
N ASP A 378 16.50 -14.26 -24.54
CA ASP A 378 16.94 -15.50 -25.18
C ASP A 378 17.33 -16.57 -24.16
N GLU A 379 17.95 -16.17 -23.04
CA GLU A 379 18.26 -17.06 -21.92
C GLU A 379 16.99 -17.56 -21.22
N CYS A 380 16.02 -16.68 -20.95
CA CYS A 380 14.74 -17.07 -20.36
C CYS A 380 13.98 -18.07 -21.23
N ILE A 381 13.85 -17.83 -22.53
CA ILE A 381 13.18 -18.76 -23.46
C ILE A 381 13.91 -20.11 -23.49
N LYS A 382 15.25 -20.09 -23.48
CA LYS A 382 16.04 -21.33 -23.45
C LYS A 382 15.82 -22.13 -22.17
N ILE A 383 15.68 -21.47 -21.02
CA ILE A 383 15.41 -22.13 -19.74
C ILE A 383 14.00 -22.72 -19.72
N LEU A 384 13.02 -22.00 -20.28
CA LEU A 384 11.61 -22.37 -20.25
C LEU A 384 11.25 -23.48 -21.26
N VAL A 385 11.73 -23.37 -22.49
CA VAL A 385 11.33 -24.25 -23.62
C VAL A 385 12.42 -25.27 -23.98
N GLY A 386 13.68 -25.07 -23.54
CA GLY A 386 14.81 -25.94 -23.88
C GLY A 386 15.66 -25.41 -25.04
N GLU A 387 16.42 -26.28 -25.73
CA GLU A 387 17.28 -25.84 -26.83
C GLU A 387 16.46 -25.25 -27.99
N LEU A 388 16.71 -23.96 -28.26
CA LEU A 388 16.15 -23.15 -29.34
C LEU A 388 16.35 -23.85 -30.70
N GLU A 389 15.27 -24.35 -31.32
CA GLU A 389 14.95 -24.11 -32.75
C GLU A 389 13.74 -24.89 -33.29
N GLU A 390 13.34 -26.04 -32.71
CA GLU A 390 12.23 -26.85 -33.28
C GLU A 390 10.88 -26.71 -32.54
N ASP A 391 10.88 -26.44 -31.23
CA ASP A 391 9.66 -26.51 -30.41
C ASP A 391 9.09 -25.14 -29.97
N THR A 392 9.72 -24.01 -30.31
CA THR A 392 9.20 -22.69 -29.89
C THR A 392 8.07 -22.22 -30.82
N PRO A 393 6.84 -21.99 -30.33
CA PRO A 393 5.73 -21.54 -31.18
C PRO A 393 6.05 -20.17 -31.79
N GLN A 394 5.99 -20.06 -33.13
CA GLN A 394 6.21 -18.77 -33.81
C GLN A 394 5.05 -17.79 -33.58
N LEU A 395 3.84 -18.33 -33.39
CA LEU A 395 2.60 -17.62 -33.10
C LEU A 395 2.15 -18.05 -31.71
N ILE A 396 2.01 -17.08 -30.82
CA ILE A 396 1.71 -17.30 -29.40
C ILE A 396 0.40 -16.60 -29.10
N ASN A 397 -0.54 -17.33 -28.50
CA ASN A 397 -1.70 -16.80 -27.83
C ASN A 397 -1.60 -17.06 -26.32
N ALA A 398 -2.55 -16.55 -25.53
CA ALA A 398 -2.51 -16.70 -24.08
C ALA A 398 -2.44 -18.18 -23.61
N GLN A 399 -3.12 -19.07 -24.33
CA GLN A 399 -3.16 -20.50 -24.01
C GLN A 399 -1.80 -21.18 -24.29
N THR A 400 -1.29 -21.06 -25.51
CA THR A 400 0.06 -21.56 -25.91
C THR A 400 1.17 -20.94 -25.07
N PHE A 401 1.01 -19.68 -24.63
CA PHE A 401 1.96 -19.07 -23.69
C PHE A 401 1.94 -19.74 -22.31
N CYS A 402 0.75 -20.03 -21.77
CA CYS A 402 0.62 -20.70 -20.49
C CYS A 402 1.14 -22.15 -20.54
N GLU A 403 0.71 -22.91 -21.54
CA GLU A 403 0.96 -24.35 -21.64
C GLU A 403 2.37 -24.65 -22.17
N ASP A 404 2.73 -24.10 -23.33
CA ASP A 404 3.95 -24.50 -24.06
C ASP A 404 5.19 -23.71 -23.63
N ILE A 405 5.01 -22.49 -23.11
CA ILE A 405 6.14 -21.62 -22.70
C ILE A 405 6.30 -21.61 -21.18
N LEU A 406 5.24 -21.31 -20.43
CA LEU A 406 5.32 -21.26 -18.97
C LEU A 406 5.22 -22.65 -18.30
N GLY A 407 4.75 -23.67 -19.03
CA GLY A 407 4.58 -25.01 -18.48
C GLY A 407 3.49 -25.10 -17.42
N PHE A 408 2.47 -24.24 -17.46
CA PHE A 408 1.33 -24.32 -16.57
C PHE A 408 0.44 -25.50 -16.99
N GLU A 409 0.64 -26.65 -16.34
CA GLU A 409 -0.26 -27.79 -16.49
C GLU A 409 -1.70 -27.34 -16.16
N ASP A 410 -2.64 -27.57 -17.07
CA ASP A 410 -4.05 -27.61 -16.69
C ASP A 410 -4.17 -28.68 -15.60
N LEU A 411 -4.47 -28.25 -14.37
CA LEU A 411 -5.07 -29.14 -13.39
C LEU A 411 -6.45 -29.53 -13.93
N GLU A 412 -6.49 -30.47 -14.89
CA GLU A 412 -7.70 -31.16 -15.31
C GLU A 412 -8.27 -31.89 -14.09
N GLY A 413 -9.17 -31.24 -13.37
CA GLY A 413 -9.87 -31.90 -12.26
C GLY A 413 -10.37 -30.98 -11.16
N GLY A 414 -11.34 -30.13 -11.49
CA GLY A 414 -12.22 -29.53 -10.49
C GLY A 414 -12.36 -28.04 -10.63
N GLN A 415 -13.45 -27.61 -11.26
CA GLN A 415 -14.21 -26.49 -10.70
C GLN A 415 -14.56 -26.88 -9.25
N LYS A 416 -13.65 -26.62 -8.31
CA LYS A 416 -14.11 -26.17 -7.01
C LYS A 416 -14.40 -24.70 -7.22
N ASP A 417 -15.69 -24.37 -7.22
CA ASP A 417 -16.12 -23.00 -6.99
C ASP A 417 -15.26 -22.43 -5.86
N GLU A 418 -14.55 -21.33 -6.12
CA GLU A 418 -13.77 -20.56 -5.15
C GLU A 418 -14.70 -19.81 -4.16
N ASN A 419 -15.72 -20.53 -3.66
CA ASN A 419 -16.63 -20.16 -2.59
C ASN A 419 -16.54 -21.20 -1.46
N GLU A 420 -15.33 -21.67 -1.11
CA GLU A 420 -15.14 -22.25 0.21
C GLU A 420 -15.09 -21.09 1.22
N GLU A 421 -16.29 -20.60 1.57
CA GLU A 421 -16.52 -19.95 2.86
C GLU A 421 -15.90 -20.85 3.93
N ALA A 422 -14.96 -20.31 4.70
CA ALA A 422 -14.46 -20.96 5.89
C ALA A 422 -15.65 -21.29 6.80
N GLN A 423 -16.10 -22.54 6.76
CA GLN A 423 -17.03 -23.09 7.73
C GLN A 423 -16.27 -23.16 9.06
N TYR A 424 -16.57 -22.23 9.95
CA TYR A 424 -16.27 -22.38 11.36
C TYR A 424 -17.20 -23.48 11.88
N GLU A 425 -16.66 -24.67 12.13
CA GLU A 425 -17.34 -25.66 12.96
C GLU A 425 -17.30 -25.15 14.41
N ASP A 426 -18.46 -24.69 14.90
CA ASP A 426 -18.72 -24.53 16.32
C ASP A 426 -18.75 -25.94 16.94
N GLU A 427 -17.69 -26.33 17.66
CA GLU A 427 -17.76 -27.49 18.55
C GLU A 427 -18.66 -27.14 19.76
N GLU A 428 -19.95 -27.48 19.64
CA GLU A 428 -20.84 -27.68 20.78
C GLU A 428 -20.29 -28.83 21.65
N ASN A 429 -19.83 -28.50 22.85
CA ASN A 429 -19.55 -29.49 23.88
C ASN A 429 -20.89 -30.02 24.45
N GLU A 430 -21.34 -31.17 23.94
CA GLU A 430 -22.29 -32.04 24.63
C GLU A 430 -21.55 -32.96 25.62
N GLU A 431 -22.04 -32.91 26.87
CA GLU A 431 -22.15 -34.00 27.84
C GLU A 431 -20.93 -34.88 28.15
N ILE A 432 -20.36 -34.68 29.35
CA ILE A 432 -19.73 -35.75 30.13
C ILE A 432 -20.62 -36.00 31.34
N ASP A 433 -21.36 -37.12 31.30
CA ASP A 433 -21.91 -37.78 32.48
C ASP A 433 -21.07 -39.01 32.84
N GLU A 434 -20.83 -39.12 34.15
CA GLU A 434 -20.57 -40.32 34.97
C GLU A 434 -19.36 -41.22 34.65
N ASP A 435 -18.32 -41.15 35.50
CA ASP A 435 -18.00 -42.26 36.43
C ASP A 435 -16.86 -41.95 37.42
N ASN A 436 -17.16 -42.21 38.71
CA ASN A 436 -16.38 -42.18 39.97
C ASN A 436 -16.45 -40.94 40.88
#